data_AF-A0A533UQ84-F1
#
_entry.id   AF-A0A533UQ84-F1
#
_cell.length_a   1.000
_cell.length_b   1.000
_cell.length_c   1.000
_cell.angle_alpha   90.00
_cell.angle_beta   90.00
_cell.angle_gamma   90.00
#
_symmetry.space_group_name_H-M   'P 1'
#
loop_
_entity.id
_entity.type
_entity.pdbx_description
1 polymer ?
#
loop_
_entity_poly.entity_id
_entity_poly.type
_entity_poly.pdbx_seq_one_letter_code
_entity_poly.pdbx_strand_id
1 'polypeptide(L)' 'QKELTQRRVTQMLSEIEMTGLISGKIIHQGMHGRTKKFSLTLNADTIKKAFKDDLALEDLL' A
#
# COMPACT_ATOMS: atom_id res chain seq x y z
N GLN A 1 8.92 -6.58 -17.54
CA GLN A 1 7.57 -6.58 -16.91
C GLN A 1 6.82 -5.35 -17.41
N LYS A 2 5.49 -5.47 -17.62
CA LYS A 2 4.66 -4.32 -18.01
C LYS A 2 4.21 -3.59 -16.74
N GLU A 3 4.45 -2.30 -16.67
CA GLU A 3 4.05 -1.47 -15.53
C GLU A 3 2.53 -1.41 -15.38
N LEU A 4 2.06 -1.34 -14.12
CA LEU A 4 0.64 -1.28 -13.79
C LEU A 4 0.11 0.14 -14.01
N THR A 5 -1.13 0.25 -14.50
CA THR A 5 -1.80 1.56 -14.57
C THR A 5 -2.12 2.10 -13.18
N GLN A 6 -2.12 3.42 -13.02
CA GLN A 6 -2.53 4.08 -11.77
C GLN A 6 -3.90 3.61 -11.27
N ARG A 7 -4.85 3.37 -12.18
CA ARG A 7 -6.17 2.82 -11.85
C ARG A 7 -6.06 1.43 -11.22
N ARG A 8 -5.21 0.56 -11.79
CA ARG A 8 -5.03 -0.80 -11.27
C ARG A 8 -4.34 -0.79 -9.90
N VAL A 9 -3.32 0.06 -9.72
CA VAL A 9 -2.66 0.27 -8.42
C VAL A 9 -3.67 0.70 -7.36
N THR A 10 -4.54 1.65 -7.69
CA THR A 10 -5.58 2.15 -6.76
C THR A 10 -6.59 1.06 -6.36
N GLN A 11 -6.98 0.20 -7.30
CA GLN A 11 -7.87 -0.94 -7.01
C GLN A 11 -7.22 -1.93 -6.04
N MET A 12 -5.96 -2.32 -6.28
CA MET A 12 -5.24 -3.24 -5.39
C MET A 12 -5.04 -2.64 -3.98
N LEU A 13 -4.72 -1.35 -3.88
CA LEU A 13 -4.64 -0.67 -2.57
C LEU A 13 -5.99 -0.68 -1.84
N SER A 14 -7.10 -0.54 -2.56
CA SER A 14 -8.45 -0.60 -1.96
C SER A 14 -8.80 -2.02 -1.51
N GLU A 15 -8.41 -3.04 -2.27
CA GLU A 15 -8.55 -4.45 -1.88
C GLU A 15 -7.77 -4.76 -0.59
N ILE A 16 -6.51 -4.30 -0.51
CA ILE A 16 -5.68 -4.47 0.70
C ILE A 16 -6.26 -3.70 1.89
N GLU A 17 -6.77 -2.49 1.69
CA GLU A 17 -7.43 -1.73 2.76
C GLU A 17 -8.64 -2.47 3.36
N MET A 18 -9.44 -3.16 2.52
CA MET A 18 -10.56 -3.97 3.01
C MET A 18 -10.12 -5.14 3.90
N THR A 19 -8.90 -5.66 3.72
CA THR A 19 -8.34 -6.69 4.61
C THR A 19 -7.92 -6.13 5.98
N GLY A 20 -7.85 -4.81 6.13
CA GLY A 20 -7.45 -4.13 7.37
C GLY A 20 -5.95 -3.95 7.56
N LEU A 21 -5.11 -4.45 6.63
CA LEU A 21 -3.65 -4.34 6.71
C LEU A 21 -3.15 -2.90 6.58
N ILE A 22 -3.84 -2.09 5.77
CA ILE A 22 -3.57 -0.67 5.59
C ILE A 22 -4.84 0.15 5.86
N SER A 23 -4.65 1.42 6.20
CA SER A 23 -5.71 2.41 6.34
C SER A 23 -5.47 3.56 5.37
N GLY A 24 -6.49 4.01 4.65
CA GLY A 24 -6.41 5.13 3.73
C GLY A 24 -7.24 6.33 4.17
N LYS A 25 -6.64 7.51 4.21
CA LYS A 25 -7.32 8.78 4.48
C LYS A 25 -7.28 9.70 3.27
N ILE A 26 -8.43 10.22 2.86
CA ILE A 26 -8.48 11.26 1.81
C ILE A 26 -8.00 12.58 2.41
N ILE A 27 -7.00 13.18 1.77
CA ILE A 27 -6.43 14.48 2.13
C ILE A 27 -6.64 15.43 0.96
N HIS A 28 -7.29 16.55 1.23
CA HIS A 28 -7.42 17.66 0.29
C HIS A 28 -6.15 18.51 0.34
N GLN A 29 -5.60 18.84 -0.83
CA GLN A 29 -4.37 19.62 -1.02
C GLN A 29 -4.65 20.95 -1.73
N GLY A 30 -5.85 21.52 -1.54
CA GLY A 30 -6.27 22.76 -2.20
C GLY A 30 -6.25 22.62 -3.73
N MET A 31 -5.55 23.52 -4.42
CA MET A 31 -5.42 23.52 -5.88
C MET A 31 -4.71 22.28 -6.44
N HIS A 32 -3.92 21.58 -5.62
CA HIS A 32 -3.22 20.35 -6.03
C HIS A 32 -4.14 19.12 -6.01
N GLY A 33 -5.42 19.29 -5.69
CA GLY A 33 -6.42 18.25 -5.74
C GLY A 33 -6.54 17.47 -4.43
N ARG A 34 -6.77 16.16 -4.53
CA ARG A 34 -6.95 15.27 -3.38
C ARG A 34 -6.17 13.98 -3.58
N THR A 35 -5.61 13.46 -2.50
CA THR A 35 -4.87 12.20 -2.51
C THR A 35 -5.35 11.33 -1.36
N LYS A 36 -5.49 10.03 -1.59
CA LYS A 36 -5.69 9.07 -0.53
C LYS A 36 -4.32 8.67 0.02
N LYS A 37 -4.00 9.11 1.24
CA LYS A 37 -2.75 8.77 1.93
C LYS A 37 -2.95 7.47 2.71
N PHE A 38 -2.06 6.51 2.51
CA PHE A 38 -2.12 5.21 3.17
C PHE A 38 -1.13 5.13 4.34
N SER A 39 -1.53 4.43 5.39
CA SER A 39 -0.72 4.09 6.55
C SER A 39 -0.85 2.60 6.87
N LEU A 40 0.21 2.00 7.40
CA LEU A 40 0.16 0.63 7.91
C LEU A 40 -0.66 0.60 9.19
N THR A 41 -1.59 -0.35 9.30
CA THR A 41 -2.35 -0.58 10.54
C THR A 41 -1.55 -1.42 11.54
N LEU A 42 -0.64 -2.25 11.03
CA LEU A 42 0.22 -3.14 11.81
C LEU A 42 1.62 -2.54 12.01
N ASN A 43 2.35 -3.06 13.00
CA ASN A 43 3.76 -2.72 13.18
C ASN A 43 4.58 -3.21 11.96
N ALA A 44 5.42 -2.32 11.42
CA ALA A 44 6.30 -2.60 10.30
C ALA A 44 7.19 -3.84 10.53
N ASP A 45 7.64 -4.10 11.76
CA ASP A 45 8.49 -5.26 12.06
C ASP A 45 7.79 -6.59 11.83
N THR A 46 6.47 -6.64 12.08
CA THR A 46 5.66 -7.85 11.85
C THR A 46 5.53 -8.11 10.35
N ILE A 47 5.34 -7.04 9.57
CA ILE A 47 5.25 -7.09 8.11
C ILE A 47 6.59 -7.54 7.51
N LYS A 48 7.70 -6.99 7.98
CA LYS A 48 9.04 -7.38 7.53
C LYS A 48 9.33 -8.86 7.80
N LYS A 49 8.95 -9.37 8.97
CA LYS A 49 9.08 -10.80 9.28
C LYS A 49 8.22 -11.66 8.35
N ALA A 50 6.97 -11.27 8.10
CA ALA A 50 6.07 -12.02 7.23
C ALA A 50 6.56 -12.10 5.78
N PHE A 51 7.22 -11.06 5.27
CA PHE A 51 7.76 -11.02 3.92
C PHE A 51 9.16 -11.63 3.80
N LYS A 52 9.86 -11.91 4.91
CA LYS A 52 11.22 -12.46 4.89
C LYS A 52 11.30 -13.85 4.24
N ASP A 53 10.22 -14.62 4.33
CA ASP A 53 10.17 -15.98 3.76
C ASP A 53 9.80 -15.97 2.26
N ASP A 54 9.49 -14.81 1.68
CA ASP A 54 9.15 -14.66 0.26
C ASP A 54 10.40 -14.27 -0.55
N LEU A 55 10.91 -15.23 -1.33
CA LEU A 55 12.08 -15.09 -2.20
C LEU A 55 11.96 -13.93 -3.20
N ALA A 56 10.74 -13.50 -3.56
CA ALA A 56 10.54 -12.39 -4.48
C ALA A 56 10.61 -11.01 -3.81
N LEU A 57 10.50 -10.96 -2.47
CA LEU A 57 10.47 -9.74 -1.67
C LEU A 57 11.70 -9.58 -0.77
N GLU A 58 12.58 -10.58 -0.71
CA GLU A 58 13.83 -10.55 0.03
C GLU A 58 14.71 -9.34 -0.35
N ASP A 59 14.81 -9.04 -1.66
CA ASP A 59 15.60 -7.90 -2.18
C ASP A 59 15.00 -6.52 -1.85
N LEU A 60 13.75 -6.46 -1.37
CA LEU A 60 12.99 -5.22 -1.11
C LEU A 60 12.96 -4.82 0.38
N LEU A 61 13.43 -5.69 1.27
CA LEU A 61 13.36 -5.55 2.75
C LEU A 61 14.67 -5.07 3.38
#